data_AF-A0AB33R6T8-F1
#
_entry.id   AF-A0AB33R6T8-F1
#
_cell.length_a   1.000
_cell.length_b   1.000
_cell.length_c   1.000
_cell.angle_alpha   90.00
_cell.angle_beta   90.00
_cell.angle_gamma   90.00
#
_symmetry.space_group_name_H-M   'P 1'
#
loop_
_entity.id
_entity.type
_entity.pdbx_description
1 polymer ?
#
loop_
_entity_poly.entity_id
_entity_poly.type
_entity_poly.pdbx_seq_one_letter_code
_entity_poly.pdbx_strand_id
1 'polypeptide(L)' 'MTFNDANFMLKNEAAKKLYQQIQDQPIFDYHCHLDPKEIFEDKVYDNIVDLWLGGDHYK' A
#
# COMPACT_ATOMS: atom_id res chain seq x y z
N MET A 1 -18.25 -14.73 -1.73
CA MET A 1 -16.89 -14.21 -1.99
C MET A 1 -17.05 -13.06 -2.92
N THR A 2 -16.69 -11.87 -2.45
CA THR A 2 -16.69 -10.66 -3.27
C THR A 2 -15.24 -10.44 -3.70
N PHE A 3 -15.01 -10.01 -4.94
CA PHE A 3 -13.66 -9.67 -5.37
C PHE A 3 -13.06 -8.59 -4.45
N ASN A 4 -11.83 -8.81 -3.97
CA ASN A 4 -11.11 -7.92 -3.07
C ASN A 4 -11.84 -7.58 -1.74
N ASP A 5 -12.46 -8.57 -1.09
CA ASP A 5 -13.04 -8.40 0.25
C ASP A 5 -11.98 -8.43 1.38
N ALA A 6 -12.40 -8.25 2.63
CA ALA A 6 -11.51 -8.21 3.80
C ALA A 6 -10.71 -9.51 4.04
N ASN A 7 -11.06 -10.62 3.36
CA ASN A 7 -10.32 -11.88 3.40
C ASN A 7 -9.56 -12.15 2.10
N PHE A 8 -9.31 -11.12 1.28
CA PHE A 8 -8.53 -11.26 0.05
C PHE A 8 -7.19 -11.95 0.35
N MET A 9 -6.87 -13.00 -0.43
CA MET A 9 -5.70 -13.87 -0.25
C MET A 9 -5.67 -14.76 1.02
N LEU A 10 -6.64 -14.64 1.95
CA LEU A 10 -6.69 -15.40 3.20
C LEU A 10 -7.52 -16.69 3.04
N LYS A 11 -6.85 -17.80 2.73
CA LYS A 11 -7.50 -19.06 2.33
C LYS A 11 -8.03 -19.94 3.49
N ASN A 12 -7.74 -19.61 4.74
CA ASN A 12 -8.17 -20.41 5.90
C ASN A 12 -8.35 -19.56 7.17
N GLU A 13 -8.96 -20.15 8.20
CA GLU A 13 -9.28 -19.47 9.45
C GLU A 13 -8.04 -19.03 10.25
N ALA A 14 -6.93 -19.77 10.16
CA ALA A 14 -5.69 -19.38 10.82
C ALA A 14 -5.11 -18.10 10.19
N ALA A 15 -5.08 -18.03 8.86
CA ALA A 15 -4.60 -16.85 8.12
C ALA A 15 -5.43 -15.60 8.44
N LYS A 16 -6.76 -15.73 8.51
CA LYS A 16 -7.67 -14.65 8.89
C LYS A 16 -7.38 -14.13 10.30
N LYS A 17 -7.27 -15.05 11.27
CA LYS A 17 -6.98 -14.69 12.68
C LYS A 17 -5.62 -14.01 12.84
N LEU A 18 -4.59 -14.54 12.19
CA LEU A 18 -3.24 -13.96 12.25
C LEU A 18 -3.25 -12.55 11.66
N TYR A 19 -3.81 -12.36 10.46
CA TYR A 19 -3.87 -11.05 9.82
C TYR A 19 -4.67 -10.05 10.67
N GLN A 20 -5.84 -10.43 11.20
CA GLN A 20 -6.65 -9.56 12.07
C GLN A 20 -5.91 -9.08 13.33
N GLN A 21 -4.99 -9.88 13.87
CA GLN A 21 -4.20 -9.51 15.04
C GLN A 21 -3.08 -8.51 14.73
N ILE A 22 -2.64 -8.43 13.47
CA ILE A 22 -1.45 -7.65 13.08
C ILE A 22 -1.72 -6.56 12.03
N GLN A 23 -2.91 -6.49 11.44
CA GLN A 23 -3.22 -5.54 10.36
C GLN A 23 -3.05 -4.07 10.78
N ASP A 24 -3.15 -3.77 12.08
CA ASP A 24 -2.99 -2.42 12.64
C ASP A 24 -1.55 -2.11 13.11
N GLN A 25 -0.60 -3.03 12.88
CA GLN A 25 0.81 -2.78 13.20
C GLN A 25 1.37 -1.67 12.29
N PRO A 26 2.30 -0.83 12.80
CA PRO A 26 2.93 0.21 11.98
C PRO A 26 3.78 -0.41 10.86
N ILE A 27 3.88 0.33 9.75
CA ILE A 27 4.77 -0.02 8.65
C ILE A 27 6.18 0.48 8.98
N PHE A 28 7.16 -0.41 8.88
CA PHE A 28 8.57 -0.05 8.90
C PHE A 28 9.18 -0.28 7.51
N ASP A 29 9.12 0.76 6.68
CA ASP A 29 9.58 0.73 5.29
C ASP A 29 11.07 1.14 5.20
N TYR A 30 11.95 0.23 5.60
CA TYR A 30 13.39 0.51 5.74
C TYR A 30 14.11 0.77 4.40
N HIS A 31 13.50 0.40 3.28
CA HIS A 31 14.05 0.57 1.95
C HIS A 31 12.95 0.84 0.92
N CYS A 32 12.91 2.07 0.45
CA CYS A 32 12.03 2.51 -0.61
C CYS A 32 12.76 3.47 -1.57
N HIS A 33 12.06 3.89 -2.62
CA HIS A 33 12.56 4.83 -3.62
C HIS A 33 11.68 6.08 -3.73
N LEU A 34 10.98 6.44 -2.64
CA LEU A 34 10.22 7.69 -2.58
C LEU A 34 11.17 8.89 -2.72
N ASP A 35 10.74 9.93 -3.42
CA ASP A 35 11.52 11.16 -3.56
C ASP A 35 11.49 11.94 -2.23
N PRO A 36 12.65 12.14 -1.55
CA PRO A 36 12.71 12.89 -0.30
C PRO A 36 12.21 14.33 -0.42
N LYS A 37 12.33 14.94 -1.60
CA LYS A 37 11.85 16.31 -1.85
C LYS A 37 10.33 16.37 -1.79
N GLU A 38 9.64 15.39 -2.36
CA GLU A 38 8.18 15.35 -2.35
C GLU A 38 7.62 15.17 -0.93
N ILE A 39 8.33 14.41 -0.09
CA ILE A 39 8.03 14.27 1.34
C ILE A 39 8.26 15.60 2.07
N PHE A 40 9.40 16.26 1.82
CA PHE A 40 9.75 17.52 2.47
C PHE A 40 8.79 18.66 2.12
N GLU A 41 8.36 18.73 0.86
CA GLU A 41 7.47 19.77 0.35
C GLU A 41 5.98 19.48 0.58
N ASP A 42 5.63 18.30 1.12
CA ASP A 42 4.26 17.79 1.21
C ASP A 42 3.54 17.93 -0.14
N LYS A 43 4.17 17.35 -1.18
CA LYS A 43 3.76 17.58 -2.57
C LYS A 43 2.31 17.15 -2.79
N VAL A 44 1.50 18.10 -3.28
CA VAL A 44 0.15 17.83 -3.82
C VAL A 44 0.27 17.54 -5.31
N TYR A 45 -0.31 16.43 -5.77
CA TYR A 45 -0.36 16.08 -7.19
C TYR A 45 -1.58 16.71 -7.87
N ASP A 46 -1.43 17.19 -9.11
CA ASP A 46 -2.49 17.86 -9.85
C ASP A 46 -3.60 16.92 -10.31
N ASN A 47 -3.25 15.67 -10.63
CA ASN A 47 -4.20 14.66 -11.08
C ASN A 47 -3.70 13.22 -10.80
N ILE A 48 -4.57 12.24 -11.04
CA ILE A 48 -4.26 10.83 -10.79
C ILE A 48 -3.21 10.26 -11.74
N VAL A 49 -3.07 10.79 -12.96
CA VAL A 49 -2.08 10.30 -13.94
C VAL A 49 -0.67 10.56 -13.42
N ASP A 50 -0.42 11.75 -12.88
CA ASP A 50 0.89 12.11 -12.33
C ASP A 50 1.29 11.17 -11.17
N LEU A 51 0.33 10.87 -10.29
CA LEU A 51 0.56 9.98 -9.14
C LEU A 51 0.71 8.50 -9.55
N TRP A 52 -0.13 8.00 -10.47
CA TRP A 52 -0.19 6.57 -10.79
C TRP A 52 0.70 6.13 -11.95
N LEU A 53 0.95 6.99 -12.94
CA LEU A 53 1.73 6.66 -14.14
C LEU A 53 3.16 7.25 -14.12
N GLY A 54 3.49 8.09 -13.13
CA GLY A 54 4.84 8.64 -12.96
C GLY A 54 5.92 7.62 -12.54
N GLY A 55 5.52 6.43 -12.09
CA GLY A 55 6.37 5.30 -11.72
C GLY A 55 5.48 4.07 -11.41
N ASP A 56 5.99 2.91 -10.98
CA ASP A 56 7.35 2.37 -10.95
C ASP A 56 7.66 1.57 -12.24
N HIS A 57 7.12 2.00 -13.39
CA HIS A 57 7.37 1.43 -14.73
C HIS A 57 6.80 0.02 -14.98
N TYR A 58 5.97 -0.52 -14.08
CA TYR A 58 5.23 -1.78 -14.32
C TYR A 58 3.96 -1.59 -15.18
N LYS A 59 3.48 -0.35 -15.31
CA LYS A 59 2.31 0.03 -16.11
C LYS A 59 2.78 0.46 -17.49
#